data_AF-A0A9E1TT68-F1
#
_entry.id   AF-A0A9E1TT68-F1
#
_cell.length_a   1.000
_cell.length_b   1.000
_cell.length_c   1.000
_cell.angle_alpha   90.00
_cell.angle_beta   90.00
_cell.angle_gamma   90.00
#
_symmetry.space_group_name_H-M   'P 1'
#
loop_
_entity.id
_entity.type
_entity.pdbx_description
1 polymer ?
#
loop_
_entity_poly.entity_id
_entity_poly.type
_entity_poly.pdbx_seq_one_letter_code
_entity_poly.pdbx_strand_id
1 'polypeptide(L)' 'VVDIVGLDKQADGGTHVSSTGQVGRLEVVKTESKGKGFKRIRFVLHDA' A
#
# COMPACT_ATOMS: atom_id res chain seq x y z
N VAL A 1 -7.71 -14.84 -0.44
CA VAL A 1 -8.33 -13.50 -0.63
C VAL A 1 -8.06 -12.72 0.62
N VAL A 2 -7.55 -11.50 0.45
CA VAL A 2 -7.31 -10.51 1.50
C VAL A 2 -8.32 -9.39 1.30
N ASP A 3 -8.97 -8.96 2.37
CA ASP A 3 -10.06 -7.98 2.33
C ASP A 3 -9.79 -6.90 3.38
N ILE A 4 -9.55 -5.67 2.91
CA ILE A 4 -9.54 -4.47 3.74
C ILE A 4 -10.93 -3.87 3.62
N VAL A 5 -11.76 -4.13 4.62
CA VAL A 5 -13.19 -3.79 4.62
C VAL A 5 -13.42 -2.32 4.28
N GLY A 6 -14.22 -2.08 3.23
CA GLY A 6 -14.58 -0.75 2.77
C GLY A 6 -13.49 -0.03 1.96
N LEU A 7 -12.37 -0.69 1.66
CA LEU A 7 -11.26 -0.12 0.89
C LEU A 7 -10.87 -0.96 -0.33
N ASP A 8 -10.46 -2.22 -0.12
CA ASP A 8 -9.82 -3.01 -1.18
C ASP A 8 -9.94 -4.53 -0.93
N LYS A 9 -10.00 -5.32 -2.01
CA LYS A 9 -10.10 -6.78 -1.96
C LYS A 9 -9.23 -7.44 -3.03
N GLN A 10 -8.34 -8.33 -2.62
CA GLN A 10 -7.31 -8.90 -3.48
C GLN A 10 -7.19 -10.42 -3.38
N ALA A 11 -6.80 -11.07 -4.49
CA ALA A 11 -6.40 -12.48 -4.51
C ALA A 11 -4.90 -12.61 -4.18
N ASP A 12 -4.56 -12.38 -2.90
CA ASP A 12 -3.20 -12.52 -2.35
C ASP A 12 -3.15 -13.69 -1.33
N GLY A 13 -1.96 -14.30 -1.21
CA GLY A 13 -1.62 -15.39 -0.28
C GLY A 13 -0.40 -15.09 0.60
N GLY A 14 0.10 -13.85 0.63
CA GLY A 14 1.18 -13.42 1.52
C GLY A 14 0.80 -13.36 3.00
N THR A 15 1.78 -13.05 3.86
CA THR A 15 1.55 -12.78 5.28
C THR A 15 1.20 -11.30 5.48
N HIS A 16 0.08 -11.04 6.15
CA HIS A 16 -0.41 -9.69 6.41
C HIS A 16 -0.51 -9.40 7.91
N VAL A 17 -0.50 -8.12 8.25
CA VAL A 17 -0.88 -7.61 9.57
C VAL A 17 -2.37 -7.82 9.83
N SER A 18 -2.78 -7.84 11.10
CA SER A 18 -4.19 -8.05 11.46
C SER A 18 -5.06 -6.79 11.34
N SER A 19 -4.45 -5.59 11.27
CA SER A 19 -5.15 -4.33 11.03
C SER A 19 -4.26 -3.30 10.34
N THR A 20 -4.86 -2.35 9.60
CA THR A 20 -4.11 -1.30 8.87
C THR A 20 -3.29 -0.40 9.79
N GLY A 21 -3.72 -0.21 11.05
CA GLY A 21 -2.99 0.59 12.04
C GLY A 21 -1.62 0.03 12.41
N GLN A 22 -1.39 -1.29 12.26
CA GLN A 22 -0.10 -1.92 12.55
C GLN A 22 0.99 -1.56 11.52
N VAL A 23 0.61 -1.04 10.36
CA VAL A 23 1.57 -0.60 9.32
C VAL A 23 2.29 0.69 9.73
N GLY A 24 1.69 1.51 10.60
CA GLY A 24 2.24 2.80 11.00
C GLY A 24 1.99 3.92 9.97
N ARG A 25 2.80 4.99 10.04
CA ARG A 25 2.62 6.18 9.19
C ARG A 25 3.27 5.95 7.82
N LEU A 26 2.48 6.06 6.76
CA LEU A 26 2.94 6.04 5.37
C LEU A 26 3.18 7.45 4.84
N GLU A 27 4.29 7.67 4.14
CA GLU A 27 4.60 8.92 3.44
C GLU A 27 4.95 8.66 1.97
N VAL A 28 4.28 9.36 1.05
CA VAL A 28 4.62 9.34 -0.37
C VAL A 28 5.80 10.25 -0.64
N VAL A 29 6.95 9.67 -0.96
CA VAL A 29 8.21 10.42 -1.16
C VAL A 29 8.47 10.81 -2.62
N LYS A 30 7.86 10.10 -3.58
CA LYS A 30 8.00 10.44 -5.00
C LYS A 30 6.85 9.87 -5.81
N THR A 31 6.40 10.64 -6.80
CA THR A 31 5.54 10.14 -7.88
C THR A 31 6.25 10.36 -9.23
N GLU A 32 6.20 9.37 -10.10
CA GLU A 32 6.79 9.47 -11.44
C GLU A 32 5.88 8.85 -12.50
N SER A 33 5.71 9.52 -13.64
CA SER A 33 5.07 8.93 -14.81
C SER A 33 6.02 7.90 -15.44
N LYS A 34 5.51 6.73 -15.76
CA LYS A 34 6.22 5.70 -16.54
C LYS A 34 5.73 5.64 -18.00
N GLY A 35 4.94 6.63 -18.41
CA GLY A 35 4.29 6.66 -19.73
C GLY A 35 3.07 5.74 -19.80
N LYS A 36 2.33 5.78 -20.92
CA LYS A 36 1.16 4.92 -21.20
C LYS A 36 0.12 4.85 -20.07
N GLY A 37 -0.09 5.95 -19.35
CA GLY A 37 -1.03 6.01 -18.22
C GLY A 37 -0.53 5.42 -16.91
N PHE A 38 0.68 4.86 -16.85
CA PHE A 38 1.25 4.28 -15.63
C PHE A 38 1.92 5.37 -14.78
N LYS A 39 1.56 5.41 -13.49
CA LYS A 39 2.28 6.18 -12.47
C LYS A 39 2.93 5.21 -11.47
N ARG A 40 4.19 5.46 -11.14
CA ARG A 40 4.89 4.77 -10.05
C ARG A 40 4.94 5.69 -8.83
N ILE A 41 4.48 5.16 -7.71
CA ILE A 41 4.54 5.83 -6.42
C ILE A 41 5.66 5.15 -5.61
N ARG A 42 6.57 5.94 -5.05
CA ARG A 42 7.49 5.50 -4.00
C ARG A 42 7.01 6.07 -2.69
N PHE A 43 6.97 5.22 -1.66
CA PHE A 43 6.57 5.59 -0.32
C PHE A 43 7.55 4.98 0.69
N VAL A 44 7.56 5.55 1.89
CA VAL A 44 8.28 5.02 3.05
C VAL A 44 7.27 4.75 4.18
N LEU A 45 7.59 3.79 5.02
CA LEU A 45 6.93 3.60 6.30
C LEU A 45 7.83 4.21 7.37
N HIS A 46 7.24 5.03 8.24
CA HIS A 46 7.92 5.51 9.42
C HIS A 46 7.67 4.51 10.56
N ASP A 47 8.72 4.21 11.31
CA ASP A 47 8.62 3.40 12.51
C ASP A 47 7.67 4.07 13.53
N ALA A 48 7.08 3.24 14.40
CA ALA A 48 6.19 3.68 15.47
C ALA A 48 6.94 4.33 16.64
#